data_AF-A0AAV8YNP3-F1
#
_entry.id   AF-A0AAV8YNP3-F1
#
_cell.length_a   1.000
_cell.length_b   1.000
_cell.length_c   1.000
_cell.angle_alpha   90.00
_cell.angle_beta   90.00
_cell.angle_gamma   90.00
#
_symmetry.space_group_name_H-M   'P 1'
#
loop_
_entity.id
_entity.type
_entity.pdbx_description
1 polymer ?
#
loop_
_entity_poly.entity_id
_entity_poly.type
_entity_poly.pdbx_seq_one_letter_code
_entity_poly.pdbx_strand_id
1 'polypeptide(L)'
;MLSIFVLVQNSLAYNGTIPMILRGAWFSWENGKNTLTELDPTTMTKRGVCIDVKDDYHVNYTMLFKNEESCYTCVKFLVRTVNVLEKMERHQKLILLTLPKLLRCSPMA
;
A
#
# COMPACT_ATOMS: atom_id res chain seq x y z
N MET A 1 46.40 -4.56 4.31
CA MET A 1 45.29 -3.58 4.21
C MET A 1 44.20 -4.24 3.37
N LEU A 2 43.20 -4.88 4.00
CA LEU A 2 42.09 -5.53 3.32
C LEU A 2 40.87 -4.62 3.49
N SER A 3 40.54 -3.84 2.46
CA SER A 3 39.31 -3.03 2.46
C SER A 3 38.13 -3.94 2.14
N ILE A 4 37.31 -4.22 3.15
CA ILE A 4 36.00 -4.85 2.98
C ILE A 4 35.05 -3.79 2.43
N PHE A 5 34.70 -3.89 1.15
CA PHE A 5 33.57 -3.17 0.58
C PHE A 5 32.29 -3.90 0.97
N VAL A 6 31.62 -3.42 2.02
CA VAL A 6 30.23 -3.82 2.29
C VAL A 6 29.35 -3.18 1.23
N LEU A 7 28.88 -3.98 0.27
CA LEU A 7 27.83 -3.57 -0.64
C LEU A 7 26.54 -3.39 0.18
N VAL A 8 26.23 -2.14 0.52
CA VAL A 8 24.89 -1.77 1.00
C VAL A 8 23.94 -2.01 -0.17
N GLN A 9 23.27 -3.15 -0.20
CA GLN A 9 22.17 -3.40 -1.13
C GLN A 9 21.03 -2.45 -0.77
N ASN A 10 21.00 -1.29 -1.42
CA ASN A 10 19.84 -0.42 -1.46
C ASN A 10 18.82 -1.02 -2.44
N SER A 11 18.26 -2.18 -2.12
CA SER A 11 17.14 -2.74 -2.88
C SER A 11 15.84 -2.06 -2.41
N LEU A 12 15.59 -0.82 -2.87
CA LEU A 12 14.22 -0.31 -2.96
C LEU A 12 13.57 -0.96 -4.18
N ALA A 13 13.40 -2.29 -4.13
CA ALA A 13 12.53 -2.99 -5.05
C ALA A 13 11.10 -2.62 -4.63
N TYR A 14 10.60 -1.51 -5.18
CA TYR A 14 9.20 -1.11 -5.14
C TYR A 14 8.38 -2.12 -5.95
N ASN A 15 8.17 -3.31 -5.38
CA ASN A 15 7.51 -4.45 -6.03
C ASN A 15 6.26 -4.91 -5.27
N GLY A 16 5.47 -3.96 -4.73
CA GLY A 16 4.15 -4.27 -4.22
C GLY A 16 3.23 -4.67 -5.38
N THR A 17 3.04 -5.97 -5.61
CA THR A 17 2.09 -6.46 -6.63
C THR A 17 0.75 -6.70 -5.97
N ILE A 18 -0.26 -5.94 -6.38
CA ILE A 18 -1.63 -6.05 -5.85
C ILE A 18 -2.22 -7.41 -6.25
N PRO A 19 -2.79 -8.20 -5.33
CA PRO A 19 -3.37 -9.51 -5.62
C PRO A 19 -4.54 -9.45 -6.62
N MET A 20 -4.65 -10.45 -7.51
CA MET A 20 -5.67 -10.50 -8.57
C MET A 20 -7.10 -10.34 -8.07
N ILE A 21 -7.43 -10.88 -6.89
CA ILE A 21 -8.77 -10.79 -6.30
C ILE A 21 -9.19 -9.35 -5.95
N LEU A 22 -8.23 -8.45 -5.75
CA LEU A 22 -8.48 -7.04 -5.46
C LEU A 22 -8.45 -6.17 -6.71
N ARG A 23 -7.94 -6.68 -7.84
CA ARG A 23 -7.76 -5.87 -9.06
C ARG A 23 -9.10 -5.56 -9.73
N GLY A 24 -9.10 -4.49 -10.52
CA GLY A 24 -10.27 -4.02 -11.26
C GLY A 24 -10.93 -2.80 -10.62
N ALA A 25 -12.15 -2.51 -11.08
CA ALA A 25 -12.88 -1.31 -10.69
C ALA A 25 -13.87 -1.61 -9.56
N TRP A 26 -13.76 -0.84 -8.48
CA TRP A 26 -14.60 -0.91 -7.29
C TRP A 26 -15.38 0.37 -7.13
N PHE A 27 -16.68 0.24 -6.88
CA PHE A 27 -17.56 1.37 -6.62
C PHE A 27 -17.86 1.48 -5.12
N SER A 28 -17.75 2.69 -4.60
CA SER A 28 -18.10 3.01 -3.21
C SER A 28 -18.79 4.37 -3.11
N TRP A 29 -19.52 4.58 -2.01
CA TRP A 29 -20.04 5.89 -1.62
C TRP A 29 -19.17 6.44 -0.49
N GLU A 30 -18.33 7.43 -0.80
CA GLU A 30 -17.36 7.99 0.14
C GLU A 30 -17.55 9.52 0.20
N ASN A 31 -17.57 10.10 1.40
CA ASN A 31 -17.71 11.53 1.62
C ASN A 31 -18.90 12.19 0.86
N GLY A 32 -20.03 11.48 0.78
CA GLY A 32 -21.23 11.99 0.10
C GLY A 32 -21.17 11.94 -1.42
N LYS A 33 -20.22 11.20 -2.01
CA LYS A 33 -20.02 11.12 -3.47
C LYS A 33 -19.73 9.70 -3.93
N ASN A 34 -20.20 9.40 -5.13
CA ASN A 34 -19.79 8.21 -5.88
C ASN A 34 -18.29 8.24 -6.12
N THR A 35 -17.59 7.20 -5.66
CA THR A 35 -16.15 7.04 -5.82
C THR A 35 -15.88 5.74 -6.57
N LEU A 36 -15.25 5.87 -7.74
CA LEU A 36 -14.68 4.74 -8.48
C LEU A 36 -13.21 4.60 -8.09
N THR A 37 -12.83 3.43 -7.60
CA THR A 37 -11.46 3.07 -7.25
C THR A 37 -11.02 1.93 -8.15
N GLU A 38 -10.01 2.18 -8.98
CA GLU A 38 -9.41 1.17 -9.84
C GLU A 38 -8.08 0.71 -9.24
N LEU A 39 -7.93 -0.61 -9.15
CA LEU A 39 -6.76 -1.30 -8.63
C LEU A 39 -6.07 -2.06 -9.77
N ASP A 40 -4.95 -1.53 -10.19
CA ASP A 40 -4.05 -2.14 -11.16
C ASP A 40 -3.06 -3.08 -10.46
N PRO A 41 -2.20 -3.81 -11.19
CA PRO A 41 -1.17 -4.63 -10.57
C PRO A 41 -0.22 -3.83 -9.66
N THR A 42 -0.03 -2.53 -9.92
CA THR A 42 0.97 -1.70 -9.24
C THR A 42 0.45 -0.35 -8.75
N THR A 43 -0.80 0.02 -9.06
CA THR A 43 -1.33 1.36 -8.78
C THR A 43 -2.75 1.31 -8.24
N MET A 44 -3.11 2.34 -7.47
CA MET A 44 -4.49 2.59 -7.08
C MET A 44 -4.88 4.03 -7.39
N THR A 45 -6.08 4.24 -7.95
CA THR A 45 -6.58 5.58 -8.28
C THR A 45 -6.46 6.51 -7.07
N LYS A 46 -5.92 7.72 -7.29
CA LYS A 46 -5.70 8.78 -6.27
C LYS A 46 -4.68 8.47 -5.17
N ARG A 47 -4.05 7.29 -5.10
CA ARG A 47 -3.04 6.96 -4.07
C ARG A 47 -1.63 6.76 -4.62
N GLY A 48 -1.50 6.45 -5.90
CA GLY A 48 -0.21 6.31 -6.58
C GLY A 48 0.27 4.86 -6.65
N VAL A 49 1.58 4.66 -6.54
CA VAL A 49 2.26 3.37 -6.76
C VAL A 49 2.22 2.53 -5.50
N CYS A 50 2.04 1.22 -5.65
CA CYS A 50 2.09 0.24 -4.57
C CYS A 50 3.54 -0.10 -4.27
N ILE A 51 3.90 0.00 -3.00
CA ILE A 51 5.26 -0.12 -2.50
C ILE A 51 5.48 -1.45 -1.81
N ASP A 52 4.49 -1.86 -1.03
CA ASP A 52 4.51 -3.07 -0.22
C ASP A 52 3.10 -3.60 -0.06
N VAL A 53 2.99 -4.93 0.04
CA VAL A 53 1.74 -5.66 0.22
C VAL A 53 1.98 -6.74 1.27
N LYS A 54 1.19 -6.69 2.33
CA LYS A 54 1.08 -7.75 3.33
C LYS A 54 -0.22 -8.51 3.11
N ASP A 55 -0.08 -9.81 2.86
CA ASP A 55 -1.20 -10.75 2.72
C ASP A 55 -1.33 -11.57 3.99
N ASP A 56 -2.40 -11.32 4.75
CA ASP A 56 -2.80 -12.12 5.90
C ASP A 56 -3.98 -13.02 5.49
N TYR A 57 -3.67 -14.28 5.14
CA TYR A 57 -4.63 -15.35 4.83
C TYR A 57 -5.55 -15.10 3.64
N HIS A 58 -5.12 -14.36 2.63
CA HIS A 58 -5.87 -14.04 1.41
C HIS A 58 -7.21 -13.32 1.62
N VAL A 59 -7.48 -12.87 2.85
CA VAL A 59 -8.71 -12.17 3.25
C VAL A 59 -8.38 -10.76 3.74
N ASN A 60 -7.21 -10.55 4.34
CA ASN A 60 -6.78 -9.27 4.88
C ASN A 60 -5.50 -8.82 4.19
N TYR A 61 -5.63 -7.81 3.35
CA TYR A 61 -4.52 -7.26 2.59
C TYR A 61 -4.21 -5.87 3.11
N THR A 62 -2.99 -5.65 3.59
CA THR A 62 -2.50 -4.33 3.96
C THR A 62 -1.48 -3.86 2.93
N MET A 63 -1.76 -2.75 2.27
CA MET A 63 -0.96 -2.21 1.19
C MET A 63 -0.45 -0.82 1.53
N LEU A 64 0.79 -0.54 1.13
CA LEU A 64 1.41 0.76 1.25
C LEU A 64 1.49 1.40 -0.13
N PHE A 65 0.90 2.58 -0.28
CA PHE A 65 0.97 3.37 -1.50
C PHE A 65 1.82 4.63 -1.30
N LYS A 66 2.51 5.04 -2.34
CA LYS A 66 3.26 6.30 -2.40
C LYS A 66 2.74 7.14 -3.57
N ASN A 67 2.36 8.37 -3.25
CA ASN A 67 2.02 9.37 -4.25
C ASN A 67 3.26 10.16 -4.70
N GLU A 68 3.16 10.89 -5.81
CA GLU A 68 4.24 11.72 -6.39
C GLU A 68 4.77 12.77 -5.41
N GLU A 69 3.91 13.30 -4.53
CA GLU A 69 4.27 14.24 -3.46
C GLU A 69 4.99 13.59 -2.26
N SER A 70 5.45 12.34 -2.39
CA SER A 70 6.08 11.56 -1.31
C SER A 70 5.20 11.37 -0.07
N CYS A 71 3.87 11.48 -0.23
CA CYS A 71 2.89 11.09 0.78
C CYS A 71 2.66 9.58 0.75
N TYR A 72 2.70 8.95 1.93
CA TYR A 72 2.43 7.53 2.07
C TYR A 72 0.99 7.31 2.55
N THR A 73 0.31 6.37 1.91
CA THR A 73 -1.04 5.96 2.30
C THR A 73 -1.05 4.48 2.59
N CYS A 74 -1.46 4.13 3.79
CA CYS A 74 -1.75 2.75 4.15
C CYS A 74 -3.22 2.45 3.84
N VAL A 75 -3.46 1.36 3.12
CA VAL A 75 -4.80 0.90 2.75
C VAL A 75 -4.92 -0.56 3.15
N LYS A 76 -5.94 -0.89 3.92
CA LYS A 76 -6.28 -2.25 4.29
C LYS A 76 -7.58 -2.64 3.62
N PHE A 77 -7.58 -3.77 2.91
CA PHE A 77 -8.77 -4.37 2.36
C PHE A 77 -9.07 -5.68 3.09
N LEU A 78 -10.32 -5.82 3.52
CA LEU A 78 -10.87 -7.06 4.03
C LEU A 78 -11.85 -7.60 2.99
N VAL A 79 -11.52 -8.75 2.40
CA VAL A 79 -12.38 -9.44 1.44
C VAL A 79 -13.52 -10.11 2.21
N ARG A 80 -14.75 -9.60 2.07
CA ARG A 80 -15.94 -10.25 2.65
C ARG A 80 -16.50 -11.29 1.70
N THR A 81 -16.56 -10.94 0.42
CA THR A 81 -16.88 -11.82 -0.72
C THR A 81 -16.14 -11.33 -1.96
N VAL A 82 -16.23 -12.06 -3.08
CA VAL A 82 -15.63 -11.66 -4.36
C VAL A 82 -16.12 -10.32 -4.92
N ASN A 83 -17.29 -9.83 -4.45
CA ASN A 83 -17.90 -8.58 -4.91
C ASN A 83 -18.06 -7.54 -3.80
N VAL A 84 -17.59 -7.85 -2.59
CA VAL A 84 -17.72 -6.95 -1.43
C VAL A 84 -16.39 -6.90 -0.70
N LEU A 85 -15.75 -5.73 -0.77
CA LEU A 85 -14.55 -5.40 -0.02
C LEU A 85 -14.89 -4.35 1.03
N GLU A 86 -14.28 -4.49 2.20
CA GLU A 86 -14.24 -3.43 3.19
C GLU A 86 -12.87 -2.74 3.11
N LYS A 87 -12.87 -1.42 2.94
CA LYS A 87 -11.66 -0.60 2.77
C LYS A 87 -11.45 0.26 4.01
N MET A 88 -10.25 0.24 4.56
CA MET A 88 -9.78 1.17 5.59
C MET A 88 -8.55 1.89 5.07
N GLU A 89 -8.46 3.21 5.26
CA GLU A 89 -7.33 4.01 4.78
C GLU A 89 -6.80 4.93 5.87
N ARG A 90 -5.48 5.12 5.91
CA ARG A 90 -4.81 6.09 6.79
C ARG A 90 -3.69 6.78 6.03
N HIS A 91 -3.75 8.11 6.00
CA HIS A 91 -2.71 8.94 5.41
C HIS A 91 -1.62 9.22 6.44
N GLN A 92 -0.38 8.93 6.08
CA GLN A 92 0.77 9.31 6.87
C GLN A 92 1.68 10.20 6.02
N LYS A 93 1.74 11.49 6.39
CA LYS A 93 2.79 12.36 5.89
C LYS A 93 4.09 11.88 6.54
N LEU A 94 5.12 11.62 5.75
CA LEU A 94 6.44 11.26 6.27
C LEU A 94 7.00 12.50 7.00
N ILE A 95 6.66 12.66 8.28
CA ILE A 95 7.36 13.60 9.14
C ILE A 95 8.76 13.00 9.32
N LEU A 96 9.80 13.78 9.02
CA LEU A 96 11.20 13.48 9.27
C LEU A 96 11.43 13.27 10.78
N LEU A 97 10.97 12.13 11.31
CA LEU A 97 11.35 11.63 12.63
C LEU A 97 12.24 10.42 12.36
N THR A 98 13.54 10.69 12.45
CA THR A 98 14.65 9.77 12.72
C THR A 98 14.25 8.33 13.12
N LEU A 99 13.94 7.45 12.14
CA LEU A 99 14.04 6.00 12.24
C LEU A 99 13.91 5.36 10.82
N PRO A 100 15.01 4.88 10.21
CA PRO A 100 15.02 4.38 8.83
C PRO A 100 14.79 2.85 8.75
N LYS A 101 13.92 2.28 9.58
CA LYS A 101 13.69 0.82 9.58
C LYS A 101 12.22 0.51 9.34
N LEU A 102 11.94 0.15 8.08
CA LEU A 102 10.70 -0.42 7.57
C LEU A 102 9.51 0.54 7.63
N LEU A 103 9.25 1.26 6.52
CA LEU A 103 7.93 1.82 6.27
C LEU A 103 6.92 0.65 6.22
N ARG A 104 6.38 0.29 7.38
CA ARG A 104 5.26 -0.64 7.51
C ARG A 104 4.09 0.13 8.06
N CYS A 105 2.91 -0.19 7.53
CA CYS A 105 1.67 0.30 8.10
C CYS A 105 1.53 -0.22 9.54
N SER A 106 1.40 0.71 10.50
CA SER A 106 1.04 0.35 11.87
C SER A 106 -0.31 -0.39 11.86
N PRO A 107 -0.51 -1.41 12.73
CA PRO A 107 -1.76 -2.17 12.76
C PRO A 107 -2.97 -1.24 12.86
N MET A 108 -3.87 -1.36 11.88
CA MET A 108 -5.19 -0.75 11.91
C MET A 108 -6.10 -1.71 12.67
N ALA A 109 -6.25 -1.43 13.97
CA ALA A 109 -7.22 -2.05 14.86
C ALA A 109 -8.63 -1.54 14.54
#